data_AF-A0A1E5PQC0-F1
#
_entry.id   AF-A0A1E5PQC0-F1
#
_cell.length_a   1.000
_cell.length_b   1.000
_cell.length_c   1.000
_cell.angle_alpha   90.00
_cell.angle_beta   90.00
_cell.angle_gamma   90.00
#
_symmetry.space_group_name_H-M   'P 1'
#
loop_
_entity.id
_entity.type
_entity.pdbx_description
1 polymer ?
#
loop_
_entity_poly.entity_id
_entity_poly.type
_entity_poly.pdbx_seq_one_letter_code
_entity_poly.pdbx_strand_id
1 'polypeptide(L)'
;MARTRRPLSAAAVAVAALAAASLTAQAPQAQAAPPGAKDVTAVLFEWRFDAVGKACTDSLGPAGYGYVQVSPPQEHIQGSQWWTSYQPVSYKIAGRLGDRAAFKAMVDTCHAAGVKVVADSVINHMAAGDGTGTGGSSYTKYGYPGIYSGSDMDDCRAVISNYQDRANVQNCELVQLADLDTGEDYVRGRIAGYLNDLLSLGVDGFRIDAAKHMPAADLADIKSRLSNPGAYWKLEAIHGAGEAVSPSEYLGSGDVQEFRYARDLKRVFQNENLAYLKNFGEAWGHMPGGQSAVFVDNHDTERGGDTLSYKDGANYTLANVFMLAWPYGSPDVHSGYEWTDKDAGPPNGGAVSACYADGWKCQHAWREISSMVAFRNAARGQGVTNWWDNGADQIAFGRGTKAYVAINHEASALTRTFQTSLPGGDYCDVQSGRVVNVGSGGQFTATLGAGTALALHAGARTCSGGTTPPPPAASGASFAVNATTVPGQSIHVTGDRAELGAWNTGSALKLDPASYPVWKLDVPLPPGTSFAYKYVRKDASGSVTWESGANRTATVPASGKVTLSDTWRN
;
A
#
# COMPACT_ATOMS: atom_id res chain seq x y z
N MET A 1 23.82 63.08 61.22
CA MET A 1 22.72 64.03 60.92
C MET A 1 21.46 63.20 60.68
N ALA A 2 20.59 63.11 61.70
CA ALA A 2 19.22 63.66 61.70
C ALA A 2 18.30 62.98 60.65
N ARG A 3 17.47 61.99 61.05
CA ARG A 3 16.03 62.10 61.40
C ARG A 3 15.21 62.68 60.23
N THR A 4 14.15 62.08 59.68
CA THR A 4 12.94 61.44 60.27
C THR A 4 12.00 61.11 59.07
N ARG A 5 11.14 60.08 58.96
CA ARG A 5 9.91 59.79 59.73
C ARG A 5 9.31 58.43 59.24
N ARG A 6 8.77 57.64 60.17
CA ARG A 6 7.88 56.44 60.01
C ARG A 6 6.41 56.89 59.82
N PRO A 7 5.43 56.02 59.39
CA PRO A 7 4.70 55.07 60.29
C PRO A 7 4.31 53.70 59.64
N LEU A 8 4.29 52.59 60.39
CA LEU A 8 3.12 51.81 60.94
C LEU A 8 2.17 51.25 59.85
N SER A 9 1.66 50.02 59.82
CA SER A 9 1.66 48.85 60.71
C SER A 9 1.02 47.65 59.97
N ALA A 10 1.33 46.44 60.43
CA ALA A 10 0.52 45.21 60.39
C ALA A 10 0.19 44.53 59.04
N ALA A 11 0.69 43.31 58.85
CA ALA A 11 -0.16 42.10 58.78
C ALA A 11 0.70 40.83 58.61
N ALA A 12 0.15 39.72 59.11
CA ALA A 12 0.74 38.40 59.29
C ALA A 12 1.49 37.80 58.10
N VAL A 13 2.62 37.15 58.38
CA VAL A 13 3.28 36.19 57.49
C VAL A 13 2.46 34.89 57.51
N ALA A 14 1.61 34.71 56.51
CA ALA A 14 1.08 33.41 56.15
C ALA A 14 1.99 32.83 55.06
N VAL A 15 2.57 31.66 55.34
CA VAL A 15 3.28 30.85 54.35
C VAL A 15 2.24 30.31 53.37
N ALA A 16 2.17 30.90 52.18
CA ALA A 16 1.39 30.39 51.07
C ALA A 16 2.36 30.01 49.94
N ALA A 17 2.44 28.71 49.66
CA ALA A 17 3.12 28.16 48.51
C ALA A 17 2.51 28.76 47.23
N LEU A 18 3.29 29.61 46.56
CA LEU A 18 2.95 30.11 45.22
C LEU A 18 3.28 29.01 44.22
N ALA A 19 2.23 28.29 43.82
CA ALA A 19 2.19 27.56 42.56
C ALA A 19 2.46 28.55 41.43
N ALA A 20 3.66 28.49 40.86
CA ALA A 20 3.94 29.16 39.59
C ALA A 20 3.22 28.37 38.50
N ALA A 21 2.08 28.89 38.07
CA ALA A 21 1.42 28.50 36.83
C ALA A 21 2.40 28.72 35.67
N SER A 22 3.01 27.64 35.18
CA SER A 22 3.72 27.64 33.92
C SER A 22 2.70 27.74 32.80
N LEU A 23 2.65 28.94 32.21
CA LEU A 23 2.03 29.19 30.92
C LEU A 23 2.49 28.13 29.91
N THR A 24 1.50 27.50 29.30
CA THR A 24 1.61 26.52 28.23
C THR A 24 2.44 27.06 27.07
N ALA A 25 3.61 26.46 26.84
CA ALA A 25 4.16 26.33 25.50
C ALA A 25 3.78 24.93 25.02
N GLN A 26 2.62 24.80 24.38
CA GLN A 26 2.40 23.66 23.48
C GLN A 26 3.53 23.73 22.45
N ALA A 27 4.38 22.71 22.46
CA ALA A 27 5.30 22.48 21.36
C ALA A 27 4.49 22.49 20.05
N PRO A 28 5.04 23.01 18.94
CA PRO A 28 4.36 22.89 17.66
C PRO A 28 4.07 21.41 17.44
N GLN A 29 2.82 21.07 17.12
CA GLN A 29 2.54 19.76 16.55
C GLN A 29 3.41 19.64 15.30
N ALA A 30 4.38 18.72 15.34
CA ALA A 30 5.18 18.39 14.18
C ALA A 30 4.22 17.95 13.07
N GLN A 31 4.16 18.73 12.00
CA GLN A 31 3.33 18.45 10.84
C GLN A 31 4.18 17.64 9.85
N ALA A 32 4.13 16.32 9.95
CA ALA A 32 4.42 15.43 8.84
C ALA A 32 3.19 14.53 8.66
N ALA A 33 2.24 15.02 7.88
CA ALA A 33 1.22 14.19 7.26
C ALA A 33 1.25 14.57 5.77
N PRO A 34 1.05 13.63 4.84
CA PRO A 34 0.98 13.96 3.43
C PRO A 34 0.02 15.16 3.23
N PRO A 35 0.37 16.15 2.40
CA PRO A 35 -0.50 17.29 2.15
C PRO A 35 -1.80 16.82 1.48
N GLY A 36 -2.83 16.51 2.27
CA GLY A 36 -4.11 16.03 1.75
C GLY A 36 -4.98 15.29 2.77
N ALA A 37 -6.24 15.07 2.37
CA ALA A 37 -7.20 14.27 3.13
C ALA A 37 -7.04 12.74 2.90
N LYS A 38 -6.14 12.34 1.99
CA LYS A 38 -5.90 10.96 1.55
C LYS A 38 -4.43 10.61 1.77
N ASP A 39 -4.15 9.57 2.55
CA ASP A 39 -2.80 9.21 3.00
C ASP A 39 -2.32 7.84 2.49
N VAL A 40 -3.12 7.14 1.69
CA VAL A 40 -2.74 5.85 1.10
C VAL A 40 -1.90 6.08 -0.17
N THR A 41 -0.76 5.40 -0.24
CA THR A 41 0.12 5.35 -1.41
C THR A 41 0.01 3.98 -2.09
N ALA A 42 -0.24 3.95 -3.40
CA ALA A 42 -0.01 2.74 -4.19
C ALA A 42 1.45 2.71 -4.65
N VAL A 43 2.21 1.67 -4.28
CA VAL A 43 3.61 1.50 -4.73
C VAL A 43 3.62 0.62 -5.98
N LEU A 44 3.64 1.24 -7.15
CA LEU A 44 3.64 0.54 -8.44
C LEU A 44 5.08 0.20 -8.83
N PHE A 45 5.58 -0.89 -8.26
CA PHE A 45 6.98 -1.30 -8.33
C PHE A 45 7.35 -1.85 -9.72
N GLU A 46 8.31 -1.19 -10.37
CA GLU A 46 8.85 -1.50 -11.70
C GLU A 46 7.84 -1.35 -12.86
N TRP A 47 6.74 -0.60 -12.64
CA TRP A 47 5.78 -0.28 -13.70
C TRP A 47 6.34 0.81 -14.62
N ARG A 48 6.18 0.64 -15.94
CA ARG A 48 6.45 1.72 -16.89
C ARG A 48 5.54 2.93 -16.64
N PHE A 49 6.05 4.12 -16.95
CA PHE A 49 5.35 5.38 -16.64
C PHE A 49 3.99 5.51 -17.33
N ASP A 50 3.85 5.01 -18.56
CA ASP A 50 2.57 4.98 -19.28
C ASP A 50 1.51 4.13 -18.56
N ALA A 51 1.91 2.94 -18.07
CA ALA A 51 1.05 2.06 -17.30
C ALA A 51 0.66 2.65 -15.93
N VAL A 52 1.59 3.35 -15.27
CA VAL A 52 1.31 4.10 -14.03
C VAL A 52 0.25 5.18 -14.28
N GLY A 53 0.42 5.99 -15.34
CA GLY A 53 -0.54 7.03 -15.70
C GLY A 53 -1.95 6.45 -15.94
N LYS A 54 -2.04 5.32 -16.64
CA LYS A 54 -3.30 4.59 -16.84
C LYS A 54 -3.90 4.05 -15.54
N ALA A 55 -3.09 3.51 -14.63
CA ALA A 55 -3.56 3.06 -13.32
C ALA A 55 -4.12 4.23 -12.50
N CYS A 56 -3.49 5.41 -12.59
CA CYS A 56 -3.98 6.62 -11.92
C CYS A 56 -5.42 6.96 -12.32
N THR A 57 -5.76 6.91 -13.61
CA THR A 57 -7.12 7.21 -14.10
C THR A 57 -8.11 6.08 -13.83
N ASP A 58 -7.69 4.83 -14.03
CA ASP A 58 -8.62 3.70 -14.09
C ASP A 58 -8.94 3.12 -12.72
N SER A 59 -7.97 3.14 -11.79
CA SER A 59 -8.10 2.48 -10.49
C SER A 59 -7.76 3.39 -9.31
N LEU A 60 -6.62 4.09 -9.33
CA LEU A 60 -6.12 4.77 -8.13
C LEU A 60 -6.96 6.00 -7.76
N GLY A 61 -7.20 6.91 -8.72
CA GLY A 61 -8.04 8.09 -8.52
C GLY A 61 -9.46 7.72 -8.06
N PRO A 62 -10.17 6.84 -8.79
CA PRO A 62 -11.52 6.37 -8.42
C PRO A 62 -11.58 5.68 -7.05
N ALA A 63 -10.60 4.86 -6.68
CA ALA A 63 -10.55 4.22 -5.37
C ALA A 63 -10.20 5.19 -4.22
N GLY A 64 -9.64 6.35 -4.57
CA GLY A 64 -9.32 7.41 -3.62
C GLY A 64 -7.93 7.34 -3.04
N TYR A 65 -6.96 6.73 -3.73
CA TYR A 65 -5.55 6.83 -3.35
C TYR A 65 -5.11 8.30 -3.32
N GLY A 66 -4.25 8.64 -2.37
CA GLY A 66 -3.66 9.98 -2.29
C GLY A 66 -2.43 10.11 -3.16
N TYR A 67 -1.64 9.03 -3.24
CA TYR A 67 -0.35 9.01 -3.90
C TYR A 67 -0.17 7.74 -4.73
N VAL A 68 0.67 7.85 -5.75
CA VAL A 68 1.37 6.73 -6.39
C VAL A 68 2.86 6.91 -6.17
N GLN A 69 3.55 5.84 -5.75
CA GLN A 69 5.01 5.78 -5.77
C GLN A 69 5.45 5.00 -7.01
N VAL A 70 6.41 5.56 -7.74
CA VAL A 70 7.08 4.91 -8.88
C VAL A 70 8.50 4.51 -8.53
N SER A 71 8.99 3.42 -9.13
CA SER A 71 10.39 3.00 -9.05
C SER A 71 11.36 4.08 -9.59
N PRO A 72 12.67 3.97 -9.29
CA PRO A 72 13.61 5.04 -9.58
C PRO A 72 13.64 5.42 -11.08
N PRO A 73 13.43 6.71 -11.44
CA PRO A 73 13.30 7.11 -12.83
C PRO A 73 14.63 7.32 -13.55
N GLN A 74 15.72 7.44 -12.80
CA GLN A 74 17.03 7.76 -13.34
C GLN A 74 17.65 6.62 -14.13
N GLU A 75 18.59 6.98 -15.01
CA GLU A 75 19.41 6.08 -15.79
C GLU A 75 20.21 5.16 -14.86
N HIS A 76 20.21 3.88 -15.20
CA HIS A 76 20.80 2.85 -14.38
C HIS A 76 21.59 1.85 -15.25
N ILE A 77 22.28 0.91 -14.62
CA ILE A 77 23.03 -0.13 -15.33
C ILE A 77 22.13 -1.01 -16.20
N GLN A 78 22.71 -1.67 -17.20
CA GLN A 78 22.01 -2.69 -17.97
C GLN A 78 21.78 -3.96 -17.15
N GLY A 79 20.68 -4.66 -17.42
CA GLY A 79 20.39 -5.96 -16.83
C GLY A 79 18.89 -6.22 -16.78
N SER A 80 18.46 -7.44 -16.48
CA SER A 80 17.03 -7.75 -16.40
C SER A 80 16.49 -7.61 -14.98
N GLN A 81 17.32 -7.85 -13.97
CA GLN A 81 16.96 -7.88 -12.55
C GLN A 81 16.41 -6.54 -12.06
N TRP A 82 15.49 -6.58 -11.11
CA TRP A 82 14.82 -5.37 -10.59
C TRP A 82 15.83 -4.42 -9.90
N TRP A 83 16.79 -4.97 -9.16
CA TRP A 83 17.76 -4.18 -8.40
C TRP A 83 18.69 -3.37 -9.31
N THR A 84 18.73 -3.65 -10.61
CA THR A 84 19.50 -2.83 -11.55
C THR A 84 18.94 -1.41 -11.65
N SER A 85 17.63 -1.20 -11.45
CA SER A 85 17.00 0.13 -11.38
C SER A 85 17.54 0.96 -10.19
N TYR A 86 18.09 0.29 -9.19
CA TYR A 86 18.68 0.90 -7.99
C TYR A 86 20.20 1.12 -8.11
N GLN A 87 20.79 0.93 -9.30
CA GLN A 87 22.20 1.24 -9.55
C GLN A 87 22.33 2.38 -10.55
N PRO A 88 22.21 3.64 -10.11
CA PRO A 88 22.22 4.78 -11.00
C PRO A 88 23.61 5.00 -11.60
N VAL A 89 23.65 5.41 -12.88
CA VAL A 89 24.90 5.79 -13.56
C VAL A 89 24.89 7.24 -14.01
N SER A 90 23.71 7.83 -14.11
CA SER A 90 23.49 9.25 -14.30
C SER A 90 22.12 9.66 -13.73
N TYR A 91 21.85 10.96 -13.62
CA TYR A 91 20.53 11.47 -13.23
C TYR A 91 19.61 11.78 -14.42
N LYS A 92 19.93 11.31 -15.63
CA LYS A 92 19.00 11.39 -16.77
C LYS A 92 17.79 10.51 -16.51
N ILE A 93 16.58 10.95 -16.82
CA ILE A 93 15.40 10.08 -16.83
C ILE A 93 15.41 9.26 -18.12
N ALA A 94 16.01 8.08 -18.05
CA ALA A 94 16.25 7.20 -19.19
C ALA A 94 16.37 5.72 -18.77
N GLY A 95 15.63 5.33 -17.72
CA GLY A 95 15.57 3.95 -17.26
C GLY A 95 14.69 3.06 -18.13
N ARG A 96 14.60 1.78 -17.76
CA ARG A 96 13.70 0.82 -18.44
C ARG A 96 12.21 1.23 -18.44
N LEU A 97 11.82 2.10 -17.51
CA LEU A 97 10.43 2.47 -17.24
C LEU A 97 9.90 3.54 -18.20
N GLY A 98 10.79 4.21 -18.95
CA GLY A 98 10.47 5.25 -19.91
C GLY A 98 11.45 6.40 -19.87
N ASP A 99 11.30 7.32 -20.82
CA ASP A 99 12.10 8.54 -20.89
C ASP A 99 11.46 9.69 -20.08
N ARG A 100 12.16 10.83 -20.06
CA ARG A 100 11.69 12.06 -19.41
C ARG A 100 10.29 12.51 -19.86
N ALA A 101 9.97 12.36 -21.15
CA ALA A 101 8.67 12.80 -21.68
C ALA A 101 7.55 11.88 -21.17
N ALA A 102 7.77 10.57 -21.18
CA ALA A 102 6.85 9.59 -20.60
C ALA A 102 6.67 9.81 -19.09
N PHE A 103 7.74 10.11 -18.36
CA PHE A 103 7.66 10.43 -16.93
C PHE A 103 6.80 11.68 -16.67
N LYS A 104 7.03 12.77 -17.42
CA LYS A 104 6.23 13.99 -17.29
C LYS A 104 4.75 13.76 -17.63
N ALA A 105 4.48 13.01 -18.70
CA ALA A 105 3.12 12.67 -19.10
C ALA A 105 2.40 11.83 -18.03
N MET A 106 3.10 10.91 -17.38
CA MET A 106 2.58 10.13 -16.25
C MET A 106 2.22 11.04 -15.07
N VAL A 107 3.11 11.96 -14.69
CA VAL A 107 2.84 12.92 -13.61
C VAL A 107 1.60 13.75 -13.90
N ASP A 108 1.51 14.34 -15.10
CA ASP A 108 0.35 15.13 -15.52
C ASP A 108 -0.96 14.32 -15.49
N THR A 109 -0.90 13.06 -15.95
CA THR A 109 -2.05 12.16 -15.97
C THR A 109 -2.52 11.81 -14.56
N CYS A 110 -1.57 11.51 -13.65
CA CYS A 110 -1.90 11.21 -12.26
C CYS A 110 -2.49 12.43 -11.53
N HIS A 111 -1.92 13.62 -11.74
CA HIS A 111 -2.47 14.86 -11.19
C HIS A 111 -3.88 15.14 -11.69
N ALA A 112 -4.16 14.93 -12.99
CA ALA A 112 -5.49 15.07 -13.55
C ALA A 112 -6.51 14.07 -12.93
N ALA A 113 -6.05 12.90 -12.50
CA ALA A 113 -6.84 11.92 -11.76
C ALA A 113 -6.95 12.21 -10.24
N GLY A 114 -6.33 13.29 -9.76
CA GLY A 114 -6.30 13.66 -8.34
C GLY A 114 -5.37 12.80 -7.48
N VAL A 115 -4.37 12.17 -8.10
CA VAL A 115 -3.36 11.32 -7.45
C VAL A 115 -2.00 12.01 -7.53
N LYS A 116 -1.34 12.19 -6.39
CA LYS A 116 0.01 12.76 -6.31
C LYS A 116 1.09 11.74 -6.64
N VAL A 117 2.27 12.18 -7.05
CA VAL A 117 3.37 11.30 -7.44
C VAL A 117 4.55 11.41 -6.48
N VAL A 118 4.97 10.27 -5.94
CA VAL A 118 6.21 10.10 -5.18
C VAL A 118 7.23 9.37 -6.05
N ALA A 119 8.42 9.92 -6.22
CA ALA A 119 9.50 9.25 -6.94
C ALA A 119 10.43 8.54 -5.95
N ASP A 120 10.68 7.24 -6.17
CA ASP A 120 11.77 6.54 -5.50
C ASP A 120 13.11 7.13 -5.97
N SER A 121 13.99 7.49 -5.03
CA SER A 121 15.18 8.30 -5.29
C SER A 121 16.40 7.68 -4.64
N VAL A 122 17.30 7.18 -5.48
CA VAL A 122 18.57 6.59 -5.06
C VAL A 122 19.65 7.67 -5.04
N ILE A 123 19.99 8.10 -3.83
CA ILE A 123 20.89 9.24 -3.59
C ILE A 123 22.05 8.91 -2.64
N ASN A 124 22.10 7.69 -2.10
CA ASN A 124 23.21 7.21 -1.28
C ASN A 124 24.45 6.87 -2.11
N HIS A 125 24.23 6.24 -3.26
CA HIS A 125 25.32 5.60 -4.01
C HIS A 125 25.09 5.71 -5.52
N MET A 126 26.14 5.35 -6.25
CA MET A 126 26.13 5.12 -7.69
C MET A 126 26.42 3.64 -8.00
N ALA A 127 26.21 3.25 -9.25
CA ALA A 127 26.33 1.88 -9.72
C ALA A 127 27.70 1.24 -9.47
N ALA A 128 27.74 -0.05 -9.18
CA ALA A 128 28.98 -0.80 -9.18
C ALA A 128 29.45 -1.12 -10.62
N GLY A 129 30.77 -1.33 -10.78
CA GLY A 129 31.37 -1.79 -12.02
C GLY A 129 31.44 -0.74 -13.13
N ASP A 130 31.68 -1.22 -14.36
CA ASP A 130 31.93 -0.38 -15.53
C ASP A 130 31.00 -0.76 -16.68
N GLY A 131 30.62 0.21 -17.51
CA GLY A 131 29.80 -0.07 -18.68
C GLY A 131 29.11 1.15 -19.27
N THR A 132 27.94 0.91 -19.87
CA THR A 132 27.08 1.93 -20.45
C THR A 132 25.67 1.78 -19.89
N GLY A 133 25.10 2.84 -19.35
CA GLY A 133 23.75 2.86 -18.80
C GLY A 133 22.66 2.69 -19.83
N THR A 134 21.43 2.53 -19.34
CA THR A 134 20.20 2.42 -20.15
C THR A 134 19.93 3.64 -21.03
N GLY A 135 20.46 4.82 -20.67
CA GLY A 135 20.38 6.09 -21.40
C GLY A 135 21.66 6.45 -22.16
N GLY A 136 22.60 5.52 -22.31
CA GLY A 136 23.82 5.67 -23.10
C GLY A 136 24.99 6.35 -22.40
N SER A 137 24.91 6.65 -21.10
CA SER A 137 26.02 7.23 -20.35
C SER A 137 27.06 6.16 -20.03
N SER A 138 28.31 6.36 -20.44
CA SER A 138 29.43 5.51 -20.02
C SER A 138 29.77 5.76 -18.56
N TYR A 139 30.15 4.74 -17.82
CA TYR A 139 30.58 4.84 -16.42
C TYR A 139 31.67 3.82 -16.09
N THR A 140 32.45 4.11 -15.05
CA THR A 140 33.31 3.16 -14.34
C THR A 140 32.96 3.20 -12.85
N LYS A 141 33.41 2.20 -12.07
CA LYS A 141 33.28 2.28 -10.62
C LYS A 141 34.02 3.52 -10.13
N TYR A 142 33.32 4.40 -9.41
CA TYR A 142 33.77 5.73 -8.97
C TYR A 142 33.93 6.81 -10.06
N GLY A 143 33.56 6.52 -11.31
CA GLY A 143 33.66 7.47 -12.42
C GLY A 143 32.33 7.60 -13.17
N TYR A 144 31.61 8.69 -12.96
CA TYR A 144 30.31 8.97 -13.56
C TYR A 144 30.36 10.32 -14.29
N PRO A 145 30.87 10.34 -15.53
CA PRO A 145 31.17 11.56 -16.27
C PRO A 145 30.03 12.58 -16.28
N GLY A 146 30.36 13.82 -15.91
CA GLY A 146 29.41 14.94 -15.88
C GLY A 146 28.64 15.09 -14.56
N ILE A 147 28.75 14.12 -13.64
CA ILE A 147 28.13 14.21 -12.31
C ILE A 147 29.13 14.01 -11.17
N TYR A 148 29.85 12.88 -11.14
CA TYR A 148 30.71 12.49 -10.03
C TYR A 148 31.99 11.80 -10.50
N SER A 149 33.00 11.87 -9.66
CA SER A 149 34.32 11.28 -9.78
C SER A 149 34.71 10.62 -8.46
N GLY A 150 35.90 10.02 -8.41
CA GLY A 150 36.35 9.31 -7.23
C GLY A 150 36.51 10.20 -5.98
N SER A 151 36.73 11.51 -6.15
CA SER A 151 36.79 12.45 -5.02
C SER A 151 35.44 12.73 -4.38
N ASP A 152 34.34 12.50 -5.12
CA ASP A 152 32.98 12.83 -4.67
C ASP A 152 32.33 11.65 -3.90
N MET A 153 33.16 10.70 -3.45
CA MET A 153 32.73 9.40 -2.95
C MET A 153 33.52 9.09 -1.69
N ASP A 154 32.90 8.45 -0.70
CA ASP A 154 33.54 8.17 0.58
C ASP A 154 34.83 7.34 0.46
N ASP A 155 35.80 7.60 1.35
CA ASP A 155 37.11 6.94 1.32
C ASP A 155 37.04 5.42 1.60
N CYS A 156 36.05 4.95 2.37
CA CYS A 156 35.92 3.54 2.72
C CYS A 156 35.31 2.73 1.55
N ARG A 157 36.18 2.23 0.67
CA ARG A 157 35.80 1.38 -0.47
C ARG A 157 35.52 -0.09 -0.12
N ALA A 158 35.32 -0.39 1.15
CA ALA A 158 35.02 -1.74 1.63
C ALA A 158 33.52 -1.93 1.74
N VAL A 159 33.05 -3.17 1.61
CA VAL A 159 31.64 -3.49 1.89
C VAL A 159 31.35 -3.31 3.37
N ILE A 160 30.21 -2.71 3.70
CA ILE A 160 29.68 -2.64 5.07
C ILE A 160 29.70 -4.05 5.68
N SER A 161 30.34 -4.18 6.84
CA SER A 161 30.51 -5.47 7.54
C SER A 161 30.20 -5.41 9.03
N ASN A 162 30.00 -4.21 9.59
CA ASN A 162 29.69 -4.02 10.99
C ASN A 162 28.61 -2.96 11.21
N TYR A 163 27.36 -3.41 11.36
CA TYR A 163 26.22 -2.52 11.63
C TYR A 163 26.20 -1.90 13.05
N GLN A 164 27.13 -2.29 13.93
CA GLN A 164 27.34 -1.67 15.24
C GLN A 164 28.34 -0.51 15.19
N ASP A 165 28.94 -0.24 14.02
CA ASP A 165 29.81 0.89 13.78
C ASP A 165 29.15 1.87 12.81
N ARG A 166 28.85 3.07 13.31
CA ARG A 166 28.18 4.12 12.53
C ARG A 166 28.98 4.52 11.29
N ALA A 167 30.28 4.71 11.43
CA ALA A 167 31.12 5.11 10.30
C ALA A 167 31.17 3.98 9.25
N ASN A 168 31.18 2.72 9.69
CA ASN A 168 31.08 1.61 8.75
C ASN A 168 29.74 1.56 8.02
N VAL A 169 28.62 1.94 8.66
CA VAL A 169 27.29 1.94 8.03
C VAL A 169 27.08 3.11 7.07
N GLN A 170 27.68 4.27 7.35
CA GLN A 170 27.36 5.54 6.68
C GLN A 170 28.46 6.07 5.74
N ASN A 171 29.62 5.42 5.70
CA ASN A 171 30.75 5.86 4.87
C ASN A 171 31.37 4.71 4.05
N CYS A 172 30.87 3.47 4.17
CA CYS A 172 31.39 2.32 3.45
C CYS A 172 30.33 1.76 2.48
N GLU A 173 30.77 1.01 1.48
CA GLU A 173 29.91 0.59 0.36
C GLU A 173 28.80 -0.38 0.77
N LEU A 174 27.55 0.05 0.60
CA LEU A 174 26.39 -0.85 0.64
C LEU A 174 26.48 -1.83 -0.53
N VAL A 175 26.75 -3.11 -0.25
CA VAL A 175 26.86 -4.21 -1.24
C VAL A 175 27.76 -3.91 -2.46
N GLN A 176 28.86 -3.18 -2.25
CA GLN A 176 29.85 -2.73 -3.26
C GLN A 176 29.42 -1.56 -4.17
N LEU A 177 28.30 -0.92 -3.87
CA LEU A 177 27.84 0.26 -4.58
C LEU A 177 28.74 1.45 -4.22
N ALA A 178 29.04 2.30 -5.20
CA ALA A 178 29.97 3.41 -5.00
C ALA A 178 29.30 4.47 -4.11
N ASP A 179 29.73 4.53 -2.85
CA ASP A 179 29.12 5.34 -1.80
C ASP A 179 29.46 6.83 -1.98
N LEU A 180 28.44 7.69 -2.06
CA LEU A 180 28.61 9.13 -2.27
C LEU A 180 28.97 9.81 -0.95
N ASP A 181 29.99 10.68 -0.96
CA ASP A 181 30.32 11.47 0.23
C ASP A 181 29.31 12.60 0.40
N THR A 182 28.20 12.29 1.07
CA THR A 182 27.12 13.25 1.32
C THR A 182 27.51 14.36 2.31
N GLY A 183 28.70 14.29 2.92
CA GLY A 183 29.27 15.41 3.70
C GLY A 183 29.73 16.57 2.80
N GLU A 184 30.10 16.30 1.55
CA GLU A 184 30.59 17.31 0.63
C GLU A 184 29.48 18.25 0.12
N ASP A 185 29.79 19.54 0.00
CA ASP A 185 28.84 20.54 -0.53
C ASP A 185 28.49 20.28 -1.99
N TYR A 186 29.48 19.84 -2.78
CA TYR A 186 29.29 19.51 -4.19
C TYR A 186 28.31 18.34 -4.36
N VAL A 187 28.49 17.25 -3.61
CA VAL A 187 27.62 16.07 -3.65
C VAL A 187 26.20 16.42 -3.26
N ARG A 188 25.99 17.08 -2.12
CA ARG A 188 24.65 17.54 -1.69
C ARG A 188 24.01 18.48 -2.70
N GLY A 189 24.79 19.38 -3.30
CA GLY A 189 24.33 20.27 -4.36
C GLY A 189 23.87 19.52 -5.62
N ARG A 190 24.58 18.46 -6.03
CA ARG A 190 24.21 17.61 -7.16
C ARG A 190 22.96 16.78 -6.90
N ILE A 191 22.86 16.16 -5.72
CA ILE A 191 21.66 15.44 -5.29
C ILE A 191 20.45 16.39 -5.27
N ALA A 192 20.57 17.56 -4.63
CA ALA A 192 19.50 18.55 -4.61
C ALA A 192 19.11 19.02 -6.01
N GLY A 193 20.08 19.18 -6.92
CA GLY A 193 19.84 19.47 -8.33
C GLY A 193 19.00 18.40 -9.04
N TYR A 194 19.31 17.12 -8.82
CA TYR A 194 18.51 15.99 -9.34
C TYR A 194 17.08 15.99 -8.79
N LEU A 195 16.92 16.11 -7.48
CA LEU A 195 15.59 16.14 -6.86
C LEU A 195 14.79 17.38 -7.33
N ASN A 196 15.43 18.52 -7.52
CA ASN A 196 14.81 19.72 -8.09
C ASN A 196 14.38 19.54 -9.54
N ASP A 197 15.14 18.78 -10.32
CA ASP A 197 14.74 18.42 -11.68
C ASP A 197 13.45 17.59 -11.68
N LEU A 198 13.31 16.62 -10.78
CA LEU A 198 12.08 15.85 -10.59
C LEU A 198 10.91 16.73 -10.09
N LEU A 199 11.15 17.65 -9.14
CA LEU A 199 10.13 18.62 -8.71
C LEU A 199 9.66 19.50 -9.88
N SER A 200 10.57 19.90 -10.78
CA SER A 200 10.22 20.70 -11.97
C SER A 200 9.28 19.96 -12.94
N LEU A 201 9.27 18.63 -12.89
CA LEU A 201 8.37 17.77 -13.66
C LEU A 201 7.04 17.52 -12.96
N GLY A 202 6.85 18.02 -11.73
CA GLY A 202 5.60 17.92 -10.96
C GLY A 202 5.59 16.82 -9.91
N VAL A 203 6.73 16.20 -9.58
CA VAL A 203 6.79 15.24 -8.45
C VAL A 203 6.39 15.93 -7.15
N ASP A 204 5.55 15.28 -6.34
CA ASP A 204 5.01 15.81 -5.08
C ASP A 204 5.86 15.44 -3.84
N GLY A 205 6.72 14.44 -3.99
CA GLY A 205 7.54 13.93 -2.91
C GLY A 205 8.49 12.81 -3.33
N PHE A 206 9.29 12.35 -2.38
CA PHE A 206 10.35 11.37 -2.62
C PHE A 206 10.28 10.23 -1.61
N ARG A 207 10.48 9.00 -2.09
CA ARG A 207 10.94 7.89 -1.23
C ARG A 207 12.46 7.87 -1.34
N ILE A 208 13.14 8.09 -0.23
CA ILE A 208 14.60 8.12 -0.19
C ILE A 208 15.09 6.71 0.11
N ASP A 209 15.72 6.10 -0.88
CA ASP A 209 16.37 4.79 -0.80
C ASP A 209 17.57 4.84 0.15
N ALA A 210 17.78 3.73 0.88
CA ALA A 210 18.96 3.52 1.71
C ALA A 210 19.26 4.68 2.69
N ALA A 211 18.23 5.39 3.20
CA ALA A 211 18.40 6.58 4.01
C ALA A 211 19.28 6.35 5.26
N LYS A 212 19.23 5.13 5.82
CA LYS A 212 20.08 4.72 6.95
C LYS A 212 21.59 4.89 6.70
N HIS A 213 21.99 4.77 5.45
CA HIS A 213 23.38 4.77 5.00
C HIS A 213 23.91 6.20 4.72
N MET A 214 23.09 7.23 4.92
CA MET A 214 23.53 8.63 4.89
C MET A 214 23.32 9.28 6.27
N PRO A 215 24.20 10.18 6.73
CA PRO A 215 23.94 10.93 7.95
C PRO A 215 22.63 11.73 7.87
N ALA A 216 21.82 11.69 8.94
CA ALA A 216 20.53 12.39 8.97
C ALA A 216 20.66 13.91 8.76
N ALA A 217 21.77 14.50 9.19
CA ALA A 217 22.08 15.91 8.97
C ALA A 217 22.30 16.25 7.49
N ASP A 218 22.91 15.35 6.73
CA ASP A 218 23.20 15.57 5.31
C ASP A 218 21.91 15.46 4.48
N LEU A 219 21.03 14.52 4.83
CA LEU A 219 19.69 14.45 4.27
C LEU A 219 18.86 15.70 4.57
N ALA A 220 18.94 16.24 5.79
CA ALA A 220 18.26 17.48 6.14
C ALA A 220 18.81 18.67 5.35
N ASP A 221 20.13 18.73 5.12
CA ASP A 221 20.77 19.75 4.31
C ASP A 221 20.35 19.65 2.83
N ILE A 222 20.39 18.46 2.23
CA ILE A 222 19.89 18.20 0.86
C ILE A 222 18.43 18.66 0.74
N LYS A 223 17.58 18.29 1.70
CA LYS A 223 16.16 18.68 1.71
C LYS A 223 15.98 20.20 1.76
N SER A 224 16.82 20.89 2.52
CA SER A 224 16.78 22.36 2.63
C SER A 224 17.12 23.08 1.33
N ARG A 225 17.87 22.43 0.42
CA ARG A 225 18.28 22.97 -0.89
C ARG A 225 17.24 22.75 -1.99
N LEU A 226 16.14 22.06 -1.69
CA LEU A 226 15.06 21.86 -2.66
C LEU A 226 14.32 23.18 -2.91
N SER A 227 13.82 23.33 -4.14
CA SER A 227 12.89 24.38 -4.56
C SER A 227 11.56 24.32 -3.81
N ASN A 228 11.21 23.14 -3.30
CA ASN A 228 10.15 22.93 -2.33
C ASN A 228 10.65 22.03 -1.18
N PRO A 229 11.24 22.62 -0.11
CA PRO A 229 11.65 21.86 1.08
C PRO A 229 10.46 21.23 1.83
N GLY A 230 9.23 21.66 1.55
CA GLY A 230 8.00 21.09 2.09
C GLY A 230 7.48 19.88 1.32
N ALA A 231 8.17 19.43 0.25
CA ALA A 231 7.82 18.21 -0.46
C ALA A 231 7.82 17.01 0.50
N TYR A 232 6.88 16.08 0.28
CA TYR A 232 6.74 14.91 1.14
C TYR A 232 7.97 14.01 1.01
N TRP A 233 8.55 13.59 2.12
CA TRP A 233 9.68 12.66 2.14
C TRP A 233 9.27 11.44 2.95
N LYS A 234 9.50 10.27 2.37
CA LYS A 234 9.41 8.96 3.02
C LYS A 234 10.80 8.33 3.00
N LEU A 235 11.36 8.02 4.16
CA LEU A 235 12.75 7.54 4.26
C LEU A 235 12.78 6.05 4.56
N GLU A 236 13.59 5.32 3.80
CA GLU A 236 13.92 3.95 4.10
C GLU A 236 15.07 3.88 5.11
N ALA A 237 14.74 3.74 6.38
CA ALA A 237 15.72 3.39 7.41
C ALA A 237 15.27 2.13 8.13
N ILE A 238 15.99 1.02 7.94
CA ILE A 238 15.60 -0.27 8.50
C ILE A 238 16.07 -0.35 9.96
N HIS A 239 15.15 -0.69 10.87
CA HIS A 239 15.51 -1.01 12.25
C HIS A 239 16.28 -2.34 12.32
N GLY A 240 17.42 -2.33 13.02
CA GLY A 240 18.13 -3.53 13.44
C GLY A 240 18.51 -3.43 14.91
N ALA A 241 18.35 -4.54 15.64
CA ALA A 241 18.55 -4.57 17.08
C ALA A 241 20.05 -4.42 17.42
N GLY A 242 20.38 -3.42 18.25
CA GLY A 242 21.76 -3.14 18.67
C GLY A 242 22.63 -2.48 17.60
N GLU A 243 22.06 -2.06 16.47
CA GLU A 243 22.78 -1.35 15.42
C GLU A 243 23.01 0.13 15.78
N ALA A 244 24.08 0.71 15.27
CA ALA A 244 24.55 2.05 15.64
C ALA A 244 23.70 3.20 15.08
N VAL A 245 22.91 2.93 14.04
CA VAL A 245 22.03 3.90 13.36
C VAL A 245 20.59 3.44 13.50
N SER A 246 19.76 4.29 14.11
CA SER A 246 18.34 4.01 14.34
C SER A 246 17.46 4.76 13.33
N PRO A 247 16.34 4.18 12.87
CA PRO A 247 15.37 4.87 12.01
C PRO A 247 14.79 6.14 12.66
N SER A 248 14.71 6.19 13.99
CA SER A 248 14.20 7.36 14.71
C SER A 248 15.03 8.64 14.49
N GLU A 249 16.28 8.51 14.04
CA GLU A 249 17.15 9.65 13.72
C GLU A 249 16.66 10.46 12.50
N TYR A 250 15.86 9.84 11.63
CA TYR A 250 15.43 10.41 10.35
C TYR A 250 14.06 11.09 10.40
N LEU A 251 13.37 10.99 11.54
CA LEU A 251 12.01 11.54 11.74
C LEU A 251 11.93 13.06 11.56
N GLY A 252 13.06 13.78 11.70
CA GLY A 252 13.13 15.22 11.42
C GLY A 252 13.02 15.59 9.94
N SER A 253 13.25 14.63 9.04
CA SER A 253 13.30 14.86 7.59
C SER A 253 12.05 14.34 6.86
N GLY A 254 11.17 13.57 7.49
CA GLY A 254 9.96 13.04 6.89
C GLY A 254 9.43 11.80 7.60
N ASP A 255 8.46 11.12 6.97
CA ASP A 255 7.95 9.85 7.46
C ASP A 255 9.03 8.77 7.28
N VAL A 256 9.19 7.86 8.24
CA VAL A 256 10.15 6.75 8.12
C VAL A 256 9.39 5.44 7.96
N GLN A 257 9.85 4.56 7.07
CA GLN A 257 9.24 3.25 6.87
C GLN A 257 9.42 2.37 8.11
N GLU A 258 8.33 1.96 8.76
CA GLU A 258 8.36 1.11 9.95
C GLU A 258 8.35 -0.37 9.56
N PHE A 259 9.52 -0.92 9.24
CA PHE A 259 9.67 -2.33 8.83
C PHE A 259 9.20 -3.34 9.88
N ARG A 260 9.23 -2.97 11.18
CA ARG A 260 8.75 -3.88 12.25
C ARG A 260 7.25 -4.08 12.16
N TYR A 261 6.50 -3.09 11.69
CA TYR A 261 5.05 -3.21 11.47
C TYR A 261 4.73 -4.41 10.56
N ALA A 262 5.39 -4.51 9.40
CA ALA A 262 5.15 -5.58 8.43
C ALA A 262 5.58 -6.96 8.97
N ARG A 263 6.74 -7.02 9.64
CA ARG A 263 7.27 -8.25 10.26
C ARG A 263 6.37 -8.75 11.41
N ASP A 264 5.89 -7.84 12.25
CA ASP A 264 4.96 -8.17 13.33
C ASP A 264 3.60 -8.60 12.80
N LEU A 265 3.07 -7.94 11.76
CA LEU A 265 1.84 -8.40 11.11
C LEU A 265 2.00 -9.81 10.56
N LYS A 266 3.10 -10.11 9.86
CA LYS A 266 3.39 -11.47 9.41
C LYS A 266 3.38 -12.46 10.57
N ARG A 267 4.12 -12.17 11.64
CA ARG A 267 4.20 -13.03 12.83
C ARG A 267 2.80 -13.31 13.37
N VAL A 268 1.98 -12.27 13.53
CA VAL A 268 0.62 -12.39 14.07
C VAL A 268 -0.27 -13.23 13.15
N PHE A 269 -0.33 -12.93 11.85
CA PHE A 269 -1.20 -13.63 10.89
C PHE A 269 -0.77 -15.08 10.59
N GLN A 270 0.44 -15.49 10.94
CA GLN A 270 0.94 -16.85 10.67
C GLN A 270 1.09 -17.72 11.92
N ASN A 271 1.41 -17.12 13.07
CA ASN A 271 1.86 -17.87 14.25
C ASN A 271 1.22 -17.43 15.57
N GLU A 272 0.39 -16.38 15.57
CA GLU A 272 -0.25 -15.87 16.79
C GLU A 272 -1.72 -15.58 16.55
N ASN A 273 -2.31 -14.69 17.35
CA ASN A 273 -3.74 -14.39 17.33
C ASN A 273 -3.98 -12.92 16.96
N LEU A 274 -4.94 -12.65 16.07
CA LEU A 274 -5.33 -11.27 15.72
C LEU A 274 -5.79 -10.45 16.94
N ALA A 275 -6.31 -11.09 17.99
CA ALA A 275 -6.67 -10.44 19.26
C ALA A 275 -5.53 -9.61 19.89
N TYR A 276 -4.27 -9.92 19.60
CA TYR A 276 -3.13 -9.17 20.12
C TYR A 276 -3.02 -7.76 19.52
N LEU A 277 -3.61 -7.52 18.35
CA LEU A 277 -3.49 -6.26 17.62
C LEU A 277 -4.26 -5.09 18.24
N LYS A 278 -4.96 -5.28 19.36
CA LYS A 278 -5.79 -4.26 20.04
C LYS A 278 -5.08 -2.94 20.40
N ASN A 279 -3.75 -2.97 20.49
CA ASN A 279 -2.89 -1.82 20.74
C ASN A 279 -1.67 -1.77 19.80
N PHE A 280 -1.79 -2.35 18.60
CA PHE A 280 -0.71 -2.44 17.62
C PHE A 280 -0.16 -1.05 17.23
N GLY A 281 1.17 -0.91 17.13
CA GLY A 281 1.84 0.37 16.87
C GLY A 281 2.79 0.77 18.01
N GLU A 282 2.71 2.02 18.48
CA GLU A 282 3.64 2.59 19.47
C GLU A 282 3.78 1.76 20.76
N ALA A 283 2.70 1.13 21.23
CA ALA A 283 2.74 0.28 22.42
C ALA A 283 3.59 -1.00 22.24
N TRP A 284 3.92 -1.36 21.00
CA TRP A 284 4.81 -2.46 20.61
C TRP A 284 6.26 -1.97 20.39
N GLY A 285 6.54 -0.70 20.70
CA GLY A 285 7.85 -0.08 20.51
C GLY A 285 8.09 0.42 19.08
N HIS A 286 7.06 0.48 18.24
CA HIS A 286 7.12 1.12 16.93
C HIS A 286 7.31 2.64 17.06
N MET A 287 7.80 3.28 16.00
CA MET A 287 7.97 4.74 15.95
C MET A 287 6.63 5.49 16.10
N PRO A 288 6.64 6.82 16.33
CA PRO A 288 5.41 7.59 16.36
C PRO A 288 4.58 7.39 15.09
N GLY A 289 3.30 7.05 15.23
CA GLY A 289 2.44 6.68 14.11
C GLY A 289 2.19 7.84 13.14
N GLY A 290 2.27 9.09 13.61
CA GLY A 290 2.15 10.29 12.79
C GLY A 290 3.41 10.66 12.01
N GLN A 291 4.48 9.86 12.06
CA GLN A 291 5.74 10.07 11.32
C GLN A 291 6.25 8.75 10.74
N SER A 292 5.34 7.80 10.52
CA SER A 292 5.67 6.44 10.06
C SER A 292 4.93 6.14 8.77
N ALA A 293 5.61 5.56 7.80
CA ALA A 293 4.97 4.87 6.68
C ALA A 293 4.92 3.36 6.97
N VAL A 294 3.80 2.71 6.67
CA VAL A 294 3.57 1.29 6.98
C VAL A 294 3.13 0.51 5.76
N PHE A 295 3.46 -0.77 5.74
CA PHE A 295 3.14 -1.68 4.64
C PHE A 295 2.92 -3.09 5.18
N VAL A 296 2.31 -3.94 4.36
CA VAL A 296 2.24 -5.39 4.60
C VAL A 296 3.44 -6.10 3.98
N ASP A 297 3.90 -5.57 2.86
CA ASP A 297 4.96 -6.09 2.01
C ASP A 297 5.62 -4.95 1.21
N ASN A 298 6.86 -5.15 0.80
CA ASN A 298 7.55 -4.30 -0.16
C ASN A 298 8.54 -5.13 -1.00
N HIS A 299 9.24 -4.47 -1.92
CA HIS A 299 10.15 -5.15 -2.86
C HIS A 299 11.36 -5.82 -2.19
N ASP A 300 11.83 -5.31 -1.05
CA ASP A 300 12.97 -5.87 -0.31
C ASP A 300 12.59 -7.07 0.55
N THR A 301 11.38 -7.05 1.13
CA THR A 301 11.01 -8.01 2.18
C THR A 301 10.13 -9.15 1.70
N GLU A 302 9.31 -8.95 0.65
CA GLU A 302 8.35 -9.97 0.18
C GLU A 302 9.06 -11.18 -0.43
N ARG A 303 10.22 -10.96 -1.06
CA ARG A 303 10.93 -11.98 -1.84
C ARG A 303 11.87 -12.81 -0.99
N GLY A 304 12.43 -12.21 0.07
CA GLY A 304 13.22 -12.89 1.09
C GLY A 304 12.38 -13.66 2.10
N GLY A 305 11.07 -13.40 2.15
CA GLY A 305 10.18 -14.00 3.14
C GLY A 305 10.28 -13.35 4.51
N ASP A 306 10.69 -12.09 4.60
CA ASP A 306 10.68 -11.32 5.85
C ASP A 306 9.26 -10.84 6.20
N THR A 307 8.46 -10.55 5.18
CA THR A 307 7.06 -10.10 5.31
C THR A 307 6.10 -11.06 4.62
N LEU A 308 4.80 -10.73 4.64
CA LEU A 308 3.82 -11.41 3.79
C LEU A 308 4.05 -11.02 2.32
N SER A 309 3.34 -11.69 1.43
CA SER A 309 3.33 -11.45 -0.02
C SER A 309 1.99 -11.88 -0.62
N TYR A 310 1.76 -11.57 -1.90
CA TYR A 310 0.56 -12.03 -2.61
C TYR A 310 0.37 -13.56 -2.58
N LYS A 311 1.43 -14.33 -2.29
CA LYS A 311 1.41 -15.80 -2.23
C LYS A 311 0.76 -16.34 -0.95
N ASP A 312 0.56 -15.49 0.06
CA ASP A 312 0.01 -15.87 1.37
C ASP A 312 -1.53 -15.86 1.43
N GLY A 313 -2.21 -15.69 0.30
CA GLY A 313 -3.67 -15.82 0.18
C GLY A 313 -4.45 -14.92 1.15
N ALA A 314 -5.32 -15.52 1.96
CA ALA A 314 -6.16 -14.78 2.91
C ALA A 314 -5.35 -14.03 3.98
N ASN A 315 -4.18 -14.53 4.38
CA ASN A 315 -3.33 -13.82 5.34
C ASN A 315 -2.92 -12.45 4.79
N TYR A 316 -2.56 -12.41 3.50
CA TYR A 316 -2.14 -11.19 2.82
C TYR A 316 -3.28 -10.18 2.65
N THR A 317 -4.45 -10.64 2.19
CA THR A 317 -5.58 -9.74 1.97
C THR A 317 -6.12 -9.18 3.28
N LEU A 318 -6.26 -10.01 4.31
CA LEU A 318 -6.74 -9.56 5.62
C LEU A 318 -5.72 -8.67 6.35
N ALA A 319 -4.42 -8.90 6.19
CA ALA A 319 -3.39 -7.98 6.71
C ALA A 319 -3.50 -6.58 6.06
N ASN A 320 -3.77 -6.51 4.76
CA ASN A 320 -4.00 -5.23 4.07
C ASN A 320 -5.30 -4.56 4.54
N VAL A 321 -6.38 -5.33 4.73
CA VAL A 321 -7.64 -4.82 5.32
C VAL A 321 -7.38 -4.24 6.72
N PHE A 322 -6.64 -4.96 7.56
CA PHE A 322 -6.28 -4.48 8.90
C PHE A 322 -5.44 -3.19 8.81
N MET A 323 -4.38 -3.16 8.00
CA MET A 323 -3.51 -1.99 7.83
C MET A 323 -4.30 -0.74 7.41
N LEU A 324 -5.19 -0.87 6.43
CA LEU A 324 -6.00 0.24 5.95
C LEU A 324 -7.09 0.65 6.96
N ALA A 325 -7.52 -0.25 7.83
CA ALA A 325 -8.48 0.04 8.89
C ALA A 325 -7.85 0.60 10.18
N TRP A 326 -6.58 0.31 10.46
CA TRP A 326 -5.91 0.63 11.72
C TRP A 326 -5.36 2.08 11.74
N PRO A 327 -5.54 2.87 12.82
CA PRO A 327 -5.14 4.28 12.90
C PRO A 327 -3.64 4.50 13.15
N TYR A 328 -2.76 3.82 12.43
CA TYR A 328 -1.31 3.97 12.59
C TYR A 328 -0.62 4.12 11.24
N GLY A 329 0.30 5.08 11.13
CA GLY A 329 1.12 5.31 9.94
C GLY A 329 0.35 5.76 8.69
N SER A 330 1.10 6.18 7.68
CA SER A 330 0.66 6.39 6.30
C SER A 330 0.78 5.05 5.53
N PRO A 331 -0.32 4.44 5.04
CA PRO A 331 -0.24 3.12 4.42
C PRO A 331 0.32 3.13 2.99
N ASP A 332 1.26 2.24 2.72
CA ASP A 332 1.77 1.88 1.41
C ASP A 332 1.20 0.52 1.01
N VAL A 333 0.44 0.50 -0.10
CA VAL A 333 -0.05 -0.73 -0.72
C VAL A 333 0.92 -1.10 -1.84
N HIS A 334 1.73 -2.14 -1.60
CA HIS A 334 2.67 -2.63 -2.60
C HIS A 334 1.94 -3.34 -3.74
N SER A 335 2.36 -3.06 -4.98
CA SER A 335 1.77 -3.67 -6.17
C SER A 335 2.86 -4.06 -7.18
N GLY A 336 3.45 -5.23 -6.94
CA GLY A 336 4.43 -5.86 -7.82
C GLY A 336 3.84 -6.80 -8.87
N TYR A 337 4.60 -7.85 -9.16
CA TYR A 337 4.39 -8.81 -10.24
C TYR A 337 4.71 -10.23 -9.75
N GLU A 338 4.58 -11.25 -10.58
CA GLU A 338 4.93 -12.63 -10.26
C GLU A 338 6.45 -12.85 -10.31
N TRP A 339 6.99 -13.54 -9.32
CA TRP A 339 8.41 -13.92 -9.29
C TRP A 339 8.62 -15.37 -8.89
N THR A 340 9.65 -15.98 -9.48
CA THR A 340 10.14 -17.32 -9.16
C THR A 340 11.44 -17.29 -8.35
N ASP A 341 12.20 -16.20 -8.45
CA ASP A 341 13.43 -15.96 -7.71
C ASP A 341 13.46 -14.54 -7.13
N LYS A 342 14.36 -14.29 -6.18
CA LYS A 342 14.43 -13.01 -5.46
C LYS A 342 14.82 -11.83 -6.33
N ASP A 343 15.57 -12.05 -7.42
CA ASP A 343 16.13 -11.00 -8.28
C ASP A 343 15.32 -10.78 -9.56
N ALA A 344 14.23 -11.55 -9.75
CA ALA A 344 13.39 -11.50 -10.94
C ALA A 344 12.97 -10.05 -11.29
N GLY A 345 13.33 -9.62 -12.48
CA GLY A 345 12.91 -8.34 -13.05
C GLY A 345 11.44 -8.27 -13.42
N PRO A 346 10.93 -7.08 -13.74
CA PRO A 346 9.53 -6.90 -14.15
C PRO A 346 9.22 -7.66 -15.45
N PRO A 347 8.02 -8.27 -15.56
CA PRO A 347 7.59 -8.87 -16.81
C PRO A 347 7.46 -7.79 -17.89
N ASN A 348 7.75 -8.18 -19.14
CA ASN A 348 7.61 -7.32 -20.32
C ASN A 348 8.30 -5.96 -20.21
N GLY A 349 9.41 -5.88 -19.47
CA GLY A 349 10.16 -4.64 -19.27
C GLY A 349 9.37 -3.53 -18.58
N GLY A 350 8.43 -3.89 -17.68
CA GLY A 350 7.61 -2.93 -16.96
C GLY A 350 6.26 -2.60 -17.64
N ALA A 351 6.01 -3.11 -18.85
CA ALA A 351 4.75 -2.87 -19.55
C ALA A 351 3.62 -3.68 -18.91
N VAL A 352 2.49 -3.02 -18.61
CA VAL A 352 1.30 -3.65 -18.02
C VAL A 352 0.16 -3.59 -19.03
N SER A 353 -0.15 -4.73 -19.64
CA SER A 353 -1.24 -4.87 -20.60
C SER A 353 -2.53 -5.33 -19.93
N ALA A 354 -2.44 -6.22 -18.95
CA ALA A 354 -3.57 -6.74 -18.21
C ALA A 354 -3.14 -7.38 -16.88
N CYS A 355 -3.72 -6.92 -15.77
CA CYS A 355 -3.55 -7.58 -14.48
C CYS A 355 -3.86 -9.08 -14.56
N TYR A 356 -3.07 -9.90 -13.85
CA TYR A 356 -3.17 -11.35 -13.70
C TYR A 356 -2.93 -12.20 -14.94
N ALA A 357 -2.69 -11.61 -16.11
CA ALA A 357 -2.50 -12.35 -17.36
C ALA A 357 -1.07 -12.30 -17.89
N ASP A 358 -0.32 -11.26 -17.57
CA ASP A 358 1.02 -10.99 -18.10
C ASP A 358 2.10 -10.92 -16.99
N GLY A 359 1.81 -11.53 -15.84
CA GLY A 359 2.68 -11.56 -14.67
C GLY A 359 2.44 -10.43 -13.68
N TRP A 360 1.65 -9.39 -14.00
CA TRP A 360 1.34 -8.33 -13.04
C TRP A 360 0.27 -8.73 -12.03
N LYS A 361 0.50 -8.48 -10.74
CA LYS A 361 -0.47 -8.84 -9.69
C LYS A 361 -1.48 -7.75 -9.38
N CYS A 362 -1.12 -6.49 -9.57
CA CYS A 362 -2.03 -5.35 -9.38
C CYS A 362 -2.74 -5.33 -8.02
N GLN A 363 -2.03 -5.64 -6.93
CA GLN A 363 -2.60 -5.74 -5.57
C GLN A 363 -3.40 -4.49 -5.17
N HIS A 364 -2.96 -3.31 -5.62
CA HIS A 364 -3.67 -2.04 -5.41
C HIS A 364 -5.12 -2.04 -5.92
N ALA A 365 -5.44 -2.86 -6.92
CA ALA A 365 -6.75 -2.97 -7.56
C ALA A 365 -7.58 -4.16 -7.05
N TRP A 366 -7.04 -5.00 -6.16
CA TRP A 366 -7.79 -6.10 -5.55
C TRP A 366 -8.96 -5.52 -4.79
N ARG A 367 -10.14 -6.12 -4.88
CA ARG A 367 -11.36 -5.54 -4.31
C ARG A 367 -11.23 -5.37 -2.81
N GLU A 368 -10.67 -6.37 -2.14
CA GLU A 368 -10.43 -6.42 -0.69
C GLU A 368 -9.56 -5.26 -0.22
N ILE A 369 -8.60 -4.82 -1.05
CA ILE A 369 -7.62 -3.77 -0.74
C ILE A 369 -8.15 -2.40 -1.20
N SER A 370 -8.52 -2.27 -2.47
CA SER A 370 -8.99 -1.01 -3.08
C SER A 370 -10.23 -0.44 -2.37
N SER A 371 -11.17 -1.29 -1.95
CA SER A 371 -12.35 -0.84 -1.19
C SER A 371 -12.01 -0.24 0.18
N MET A 372 -10.88 -0.66 0.77
CA MET A 372 -10.42 -0.16 2.06
C MET A 372 -9.72 1.19 1.97
N VAL A 373 -9.39 1.67 0.77
CA VAL A 373 -8.83 3.02 0.57
C VAL A 373 -9.89 4.08 0.88
N ALA A 374 -11.11 3.91 0.36
CA ALA A 374 -12.24 4.77 0.70
C ALA A 374 -12.61 4.67 2.19
N PHE A 375 -12.51 3.48 2.78
CA PHE A 375 -12.66 3.28 4.22
C PHE A 375 -11.63 4.12 5.01
N ARG A 376 -10.34 4.02 4.67
CA ARG A 376 -9.24 4.76 5.32
C ARG A 376 -9.50 6.26 5.29
N ASN A 377 -9.87 6.78 4.11
CA ASN A 377 -10.20 8.19 3.91
C ASN A 377 -11.39 8.63 4.78
N ALA A 378 -12.46 7.82 4.83
CA ALA A 378 -13.64 8.12 5.65
C ALA A 378 -13.33 8.06 7.16
N ALA A 379 -12.51 7.12 7.59
CA ALA A 379 -12.14 6.89 8.99
C ALA A 379 -11.12 7.90 9.55
N ARG A 380 -10.59 8.80 8.72
CA ARG A 380 -9.51 9.74 9.10
C ARG A 380 -9.82 10.52 10.37
N GLY A 381 -8.81 10.61 11.22
CA GLY A 381 -8.86 11.33 12.51
C GLY A 381 -9.69 10.63 13.60
N GLN A 382 -10.18 9.41 13.37
CA GLN A 382 -10.91 8.66 14.38
C GLN A 382 -10.00 7.65 15.08
N GLY A 383 -10.08 7.56 16.40
CA GLY A 383 -9.46 6.48 17.17
C GLY A 383 -10.22 5.15 17.05
N VAL A 384 -9.67 4.10 17.65
CA VAL A 384 -10.32 2.79 17.78
C VAL A 384 -11.43 2.88 18.82
N THR A 385 -12.59 2.30 18.52
CA THR A 385 -13.77 2.23 19.40
C THR A 385 -14.40 0.86 19.27
N ASN A 386 -15.22 0.44 20.25
CA ASN A 386 -15.95 -0.83 20.19
C ASN A 386 -15.08 -2.04 19.80
N TRP A 387 -13.86 -2.11 20.35
CA TRP A 387 -13.00 -3.28 20.12
C TRP A 387 -13.70 -4.54 20.65
N TRP A 388 -13.74 -5.56 19.82
CA TRP A 388 -14.19 -6.89 20.17
C TRP A 388 -13.23 -7.92 19.57
N ASP A 389 -12.94 -8.96 20.34
CA ASP A 389 -12.25 -10.16 19.88
C ASP A 389 -12.82 -11.38 20.60
N ASN A 390 -12.51 -12.57 20.10
CA ASN A 390 -12.85 -13.84 20.73
C ASN A 390 -11.66 -14.48 21.49
N GLY A 391 -10.58 -13.72 21.73
CA GLY A 391 -9.30 -14.21 22.25
C GLY A 391 -8.41 -14.91 21.22
N ALA A 392 -8.83 -15.00 19.95
CA ALA A 392 -8.12 -15.67 18.86
C ALA A 392 -8.11 -14.79 17.58
N ASP A 393 -8.54 -15.33 16.43
CA ASP A 393 -8.37 -14.73 15.10
C ASP A 393 -9.64 -14.08 14.53
N GLN A 394 -10.63 -13.84 15.40
CA GLN A 394 -11.79 -13.00 15.08
C GLN A 394 -11.70 -11.69 15.85
N ILE A 395 -11.61 -10.59 15.10
CA ILE A 395 -11.57 -9.24 15.67
C ILE A 395 -12.56 -8.33 14.97
N ALA A 396 -13.03 -7.31 15.68
CA ALA A 396 -13.82 -6.24 15.11
C ALA A 396 -13.62 -4.94 15.89
N PHE A 397 -13.67 -3.81 15.20
CA PHE A 397 -13.57 -2.50 15.83
C PHE A 397 -14.15 -1.39 14.96
N GLY A 398 -14.63 -0.34 15.63
CA GLY A 398 -15.04 0.91 15.04
C GLY A 398 -13.88 1.92 14.91
N ARG A 399 -13.99 2.81 13.93
CA ARG A 399 -13.22 4.04 13.82
C ARG A 399 -14.15 5.21 14.10
N GLY A 400 -14.36 5.45 15.40
CA GLY A 400 -15.34 6.42 15.90
C GLY A 400 -16.72 6.24 15.26
N THR A 401 -17.37 7.36 14.92
CA THR A 401 -18.70 7.34 14.28
C THR A 401 -18.64 7.23 12.76
N LYS A 402 -17.46 6.96 12.18
CA LYS A 402 -17.25 7.05 10.73
C LYS A 402 -17.05 5.73 10.03
N ALA A 403 -16.55 4.70 10.69
CA ALA A 403 -16.32 3.41 10.07
C ALA A 403 -16.32 2.24 11.06
N TYR A 404 -16.46 1.02 10.57
CA TYR A 404 -16.42 -0.21 11.36
C TYR A 404 -15.90 -1.37 10.51
N VAL A 405 -14.99 -2.18 11.07
CA VAL A 405 -14.43 -3.36 10.40
C VAL A 405 -14.58 -4.59 11.28
N ALA A 406 -14.81 -5.74 10.66
CA ALA A 406 -14.71 -7.06 11.27
C ALA A 406 -13.86 -7.97 10.39
N ILE A 407 -12.98 -8.76 10.99
CA ILE A 407 -12.06 -9.67 10.31
C ILE A 407 -12.26 -11.05 10.92
N ASN A 408 -12.48 -12.06 10.08
CA ASN A 408 -12.55 -13.45 10.46
C ASN A 408 -11.40 -14.22 9.80
N HIS A 409 -10.31 -14.41 10.53
CA HIS A 409 -9.13 -15.17 10.10
C HIS A 409 -9.16 -16.63 10.60
N GLU A 410 -10.35 -17.14 10.95
CA GLU A 410 -10.55 -18.55 11.30
C GLU A 410 -11.10 -19.38 10.13
N ALA A 411 -11.03 -20.71 10.26
CA ALA A 411 -11.50 -21.67 9.25
C ALA A 411 -13.04 -21.81 9.19
N SER A 412 -13.77 -21.28 10.17
CA SER A 412 -15.23 -21.36 10.25
C SER A 412 -15.87 -20.00 10.05
N ALA A 413 -17.12 -19.98 9.57
CA ALA A 413 -17.87 -18.74 9.45
C ALA A 413 -18.23 -18.16 10.82
N LEU A 414 -18.16 -16.84 10.94
CA LEU A 414 -18.57 -16.08 12.12
C LEU A 414 -19.93 -15.46 11.86
N THR A 415 -20.93 -15.77 12.70
CA THR A 415 -22.20 -15.01 12.74
C THR A 415 -22.34 -14.34 14.09
N ARG A 416 -22.43 -13.01 14.10
CA ARG A 416 -22.42 -12.24 15.35
C ARG A 416 -23.19 -10.93 15.22
N THR A 417 -23.79 -10.51 16.34
CA THR A 417 -24.25 -9.13 16.54
C THR A 417 -23.11 -8.28 17.08
N PHE A 418 -22.74 -7.26 16.31
CA PHE A 418 -21.67 -6.31 16.63
C PHE A 418 -22.25 -5.01 17.17
N GLN A 419 -21.49 -4.33 18.03
CA GLN A 419 -21.77 -2.98 18.49
C GLN A 419 -20.84 -2.00 17.77
N THR A 420 -21.39 -0.95 17.20
CA THR A 420 -20.69 0.12 16.50
C THR A 420 -21.17 1.49 16.97
N SER A 421 -20.38 2.52 16.70
CA SER A 421 -20.75 3.93 16.88
C SER A 421 -21.22 4.58 15.57
N LEU A 422 -21.32 3.81 14.48
CA LEU A 422 -21.93 4.27 13.24
C LEU A 422 -23.40 4.68 13.51
N PRO A 423 -23.87 5.81 12.97
CA PRO A 423 -25.28 6.17 13.03
C PRO A 423 -26.15 5.09 12.41
N GLY A 424 -27.36 4.89 12.93
CA GLY A 424 -28.32 3.94 12.37
C GLY A 424 -28.62 4.21 10.88
N GLY A 425 -28.93 3.16 10.13
CA GLY A 425 -29.24 3.19 8.71
C GLY A 425 -28.54 2.09 7.92
N ASP A 426 -28.74 2.12 6.62
CA ASP A 426 -28.14 1.15 5.70
C ASP A 426 -26.71 1.56 5.33
N TYR A 427 -25.85 0.54 5.23
CA TYR A 427 -24.48 0.65 4.77
C TYR A 427 -24.19 -0.45 3.77
N CYS A 428 -23.38 -0.16 2.76
CA CYS A 428 -22.78 -1.20 1.95
C CYS A 428 -21.54 -1.73 2.68
N ASP A 429 -21.51 -3.03 2.93
CA ASP A 429 -20.26 -3.72 3.23
C ASP A 429 -19.38 -3.68 1.98
N VAL A 430 -18.32 -2.88 2.03
CA VAL A 430 -17.47 -2.65 0.85
C VAL A 430 -16.64 -3.88 0.48
N GLN A 431 -16.49 -4.83 1.41
CA GLN A 431 -15.82 -6.11 1.16
C GLN A 431 -16.74 -7.06 0.36
N SER A 432 -17.97 -7.32 0.84
CA SER A 432 -18.88 -8.27 0.19
C SER A 432 -19.83 -7.64 -0.84
N GLY A 433 -20.11 -6.34 -0.75
CA GLY A 433 -21.05 -5.61 -1.59
C GLY A 433 -22.51 -5.78 -1.15
N ARG A 434 -22.73 -6.26 0.08
CA ARG A 434 -24.07 -6.47 0.63
C ARG A 434 -24.48 -5.34 1.54
N VAL A 435 -25.79 -5.12 1.61
CA VAL A 435 -26.36 -4.15 2.54
C VAL A 435 -26.33 -4.73 3.96
N VAL A 436 -25.84 -3.91 4.89
CA VAL A 436 -25.89 -4.15 6.33
C VAL A 436 -26.71 -3.03 6.97
N ASN A 437 -27.78 -3.42 7.68
CA ASN A 437 -28.61 -2.47 8.40
C ASN A 437 -28.07 -2.30 9.84
N VAL A 438 -27.66 -1.09 10.18
CA VAL A 438 -27.26 -0.71 11.53
C VAL A 438 -28.49 -0.13 12.24
N GLY A 439 -28.90 -0.74 13.33
CA GLY A 439 -30.00 -0.24 14.16
C GLY A 439 -29.67 1.11 14.82
N SER A 440 -30.70 1.83 15.29
CA SER A 440 -30.52 3.14 15.94
C SER A 440 -29.64 3.10 17.20
N GLY A 441 -29.55 1.94 17.87
CA GLY A 441 -28.63 1.69 18.99
C GLY A 441 -27.21 1.28 18.58
N GLY A 442 -26.86 1.35 17.29
CA GLY A 442 -25.53 0.98 16.79
C GLY A 442 -25.27 -0.53 16.76
N GLN A 443 -26.31 -1.36 16.70
CA GLN A 443 -26.16 -2.82 16.59
C GLN A 443 -26.46 -3.30 15.19
N PHE A 444 -25.71 -4.28 14.70
CA PHE A 444 -26.01 -5.01 13.47
C PHE A 444 -25.56 -6.46 13.57
N THR A 445 -26.25 -7.37 12.89
CA THR A 445 -25.85 -8.77 12.79
C THR A 445 -25.29 -9.04 11.40
N ALA A 446 -24.13 -9.70 11.34
CA ALA A 446 -23.52 -10.08 10.07
C ALA A 446 -22.90 -11.48 10.15
N THR A 447 -22.78 -12.11 8.97
CA THR A 447 -22.08 -13.39 8.78
C THR A 447 -20.87 -13.16 7.89
N LEU A 448 -19.67 -13.46 8.42
CA LEU A 448 -18.41 -13.45 7.70
C LEU A 448 -18.01 -14.89 7.41
N GLY A 449 -17.60 -15.17 6.17
CA GLY A 449 -17.00 -16.45 5.82
C GLY A 449 -15.61 -16.64 6.45
N ALA A 450 -15.08 -17.85 6.41
CA ALA A 450 -13.71 -18.14 6.79
C ALA A 450 -12.72 -17.33 5.93
N GLY A 451 -11.72 -16.70 6.55
CA GLY A 451 -10.70 -15.90 5.84
C GLY A 451 -11.26 -14.67 5.12
N THR A 452 -12.32 -14.04 5.64
CA THR A 452 -12.95 -12.86 5.02
C THR A 452 -13.12 -11.71 6.01
N ALA A 453 -13.42 -10.52 5.48
CA ALA A 453 -13.69 -9.33 6.26
C ALA A 453 -15.03 -8.70 5.86
N LEU A 454 -15.51 -7.82 6.74
CA LEU A 454 -16.61 -6.89 6.52
C LEU A 454 -16.13 -5.50 6.88
N ALA A 455 -16.47 -4.50 6.06
CA ALA A 455 -16.11 -3.12 6.32
C ALA A 455 -17.24 -2.15 5.94
N LEU A 456 -17.64 -1.32 6.89
CA LEU A 456 -18.67 -0.30 6.75
C LEU A 456 -18.05 1.08 6.97
N HIS A 457 -18.44 2.08 6.18
CA HIS A 457 -18.06 3.46 6.44
C HIS A 457 -19.15 4.45 6.04
N ALA A 458 -19.12 5.65 6.63
CA ALA A 458 -20.14 6.68 6.48
C ALA A 458 -20.41 7.12 5.04
N GLY A 459 -19.45 6.91 4.14
CA GLY A 459 -19.56 7.21 2.71
C GLY A 459 -20.20 6.10 1.87
N ALA A 460 -20.32 4.87 2.39
CA ALA A 460 -20.88 3.73 1.68
C ALA A 460 -22.30 3.44 2.19
N ARG A 461 -23.28 4.27 1.82
CA ARG A 461 -24.69 4.12 2.23
C ARG A 461 -25.52 3.26 1.27
N THR A 462 -25.09 3.18 0.02
CA THR A 462 -25.75 2.43 -1.04
C THR A 462 -24.75 1.53 -1.74
N CYS A 463 -25.15 0.31 -2.07
CA CYS A 463 -24.35 -0.54 -2.95
C CYS A 463 -24.67 -0.17 -4.40
N SER A 464 -23.85 0.69 -5.01
CA SER A 464 -23.94 1.03 -6.44
C SER A 464 -22.69 0.54 -7.17
N GLY A 465 -22.85 -0.38 -8.13
CA GLY A 465 -21.76 -0.71 -9.07
C GLY A 465 -21.23 -2.16 -9.09
N GLY A 466 -21.98 -3.14 -8.62
CA GLY A 466 -21.69 -4.55 -8.90
C GLY A 466 -22.97 -5.35 -8.81
N THR A 467 -23.35 -6.07 -9.87
CA THR A 467 -24.34 -7.14 -9.77
C THR A 467 -23.93 -8.03 -8.60
N THR A 468 -24.79 -8.04 -7.59
CA THR A 468 -24.81 -8.89 -6.41
C THR A 468 -23.92 -10.14 -6.54
N PRO A 469 -22.81 -10.28 -5.79
CA PRO A 469 -22.40 -11.59 -5.32
C PRO A 469 -23.44 -11.96 -4.25
N PRO A 470 -24.27 -12.98 -4.46
CA PRO A 470 -25.24 -13.35 -3.45
C PRO A 470 -24.48 -13.91 -2.21
N PRO A 471 -25.12 -14.15 -1.05
CA PRO A 471 -24.53 -14.74 0.17
C PRO A 471 -23.41 -15.77 -0.11
N PRO A 472 -22.36 -16.02 0.70
CA PRO A 472 -21.76 -17.34 0.64
C PRO A 472 -22.85 -18.31 1.09
N ALA A 473 -23.61 -18.87 0.16
CA ALA A 473 -24.66 -19.76 0.54
C ALA A 473 -24.03 -21.06 1.02
N ALA A 474 -24.58 -21.57 2.11
CA ALA A 474 -24.33 -22.93 2.57
C ALA A 474 -24.66 -23.99 1.49
N SER A 475 -25.38 -23.59 0.42
CA SER A 475 -25.63 -24.38 -0.78
C SER A 475 -25.60 -23.54 -2.06
N GLY A 476 -25.11 -24.09 -3.17
CA GLY A 476 -25.11 -23.36 -4.45
C GLY A 476 -24.27 -24.02 -5.54
N ALA A 477 -23.80 -23.21 -6.47
CA ALA A 477 -22.89 -23.63 -7.54
C ALA A 477 -21.57 -22.85 -7.48
N SER A 478 -20.45 -23.56 -7.52
CA SER A 478 -19.10 -23.01 -7.69
C SER A 478 -18.70 -23.19 -9.15
N PHE A 479 -18.82 -22.13 -9.93
CA PHE A 479 -18.40 -22.11 -11.34
C PHE A 479 -16.89 -21.94 -11.43
N ALA A 480 -16.25 -22.76 -12.26
CA ALA A 480 -14.85 -22.67 -12.63
C ALA A 480 -14.71 -23.01 -14.12
N VAL A 481 -14.59 -22.00 -14.99
CA VAL A 481 -14.45 -22.22 -16.43
C VAL A 481 -13.05 -21.85 -16.92
N ASN A 482 -12.39 -22.81 -17.55
CA ASN A 482 -11.16 -22.56 -18.28
C ASN A 482 -11.50 -21.89 -19.62
N ALA A 483 -11.21 -20.59 -19.71
CA ALA A 483 -11.54 -19.75 -20.85
C ALA A 483 -10.46 -18.68 -21.06
N THR A 484 -9.82 -18.71 -22.22
CA THR A 484 -8.89 -17.65 -22.62
C THR A 484 -9.62 -16.47 -23.23
N THR A 485 -9.18 -15.27 -22.90
CA THR A 485 -9.77 -13.99 -23.34
C THR A 485 -8.69 -13.09 -23.92
N VAL A 486 -9.06 -12.18 -24.82
CA VAL A 486 -8.17 -11.05 -25.21
C VAL A 486 -8.42 -9.84 -24.31
N PRO A 487 -7.50 -8.85 -24.24
CA PRO A 487 -7.70 -7.65 -23.45
C PRO A 487 -9.05 -6.97 -23.72
N GLY A 488 -9.71 -6.51 -22.66
CA GLY A 488 -11.06 -5.95 -22.71
C GLY A 488 -12.19 -6.98 -22.73
N GLN A 489 -11.89 -8.28 -22.82
CA GLN A 489 -12.88 -9.34 -22.66
C GLN A 489 -12.99 -9.84 -21.22
N SER A 490 -14.18 -10.27 -20.83
CA SER A 490 -14.44 -10.89 -19.54
C SER A 490 -15.48 -12.00 -19.67
N ILE A 491 -15.36 -13.02 -18.82
CA ILE A 491 -16.27 -14.16 -18.80
C ILE A 491 -17.36 -13.93 -17.75
N HIS A 492 -18.59 -14.25 -18.15
CA HIS A 492 -19.77 -14.18 -17.32
C HIS A 492 -20.53 -15.51 -17.41
N VAL A 493 -21.40 -15.79 -16.45
CA VAL A 493 -22.35 -16.91 -16.47
C VAL A 493 -23.78 -16.40 -16.41
N THR A 494 -24.65 -17.02 -17.19
CA THR A 494 -26.10 -16.82 -17.10
C THR A 494 -26.85 -18.13 -17.32
N GLY A 495 -28.10 -18.21 -16.87
CA GLY A 495 -28.88 -19.45 -16.88
C GLY A 495 -30.38 -19.24 -16.72
N ASP A 496 -31.13 -20.34 -16.64
CA ASP A 496 -32.60 -20.36 -16.57
C ASP A 496 -33.18 -19.93 -15.21
N ARG A 497 -32.32 -19.76 -14.21
CA ARG A 497 -32.67 -19.30 -12.86
C ARG A 497 -32.57 -17.79 -12.74
N ALA A 498 -33.42 -17.20 -11.88
CA ALA A 498 -33.37 -15.76 -11.60
C ALA A 498 -32.02 -15.35 -10.98
N GLU A 499 -31.46 -16.21 -10.14
CA GLU A 499 -30.13 -16.09 -9.52
C GLU A 499 -29.00 -16.10 -10.54
N LEU A 500 -29.23 -16.65 -11.74
CA LEU A 500 -28.31 -16.66 -12.88
C LEU A 500 -28.74 -15.68 -13.98
N GLY A 501 -29.65 -14.75 -13.69
CA GLY A 501 -30.06 -13.70 -14.62
C GLY A 501 -31.09 -14.11 -15.68
N ALA A 502 -31.72 -15.29 -15.59
CA ALA A 502 -32.80 -15.73 -16.47
C ALA A 502 -32.49 -15.58 -17.98
N TRP A 503 -31.30 -16.01 -18.40
CA TRP A 503 -30.72 -15.87 -19.74
C TRP A 503 -30.54 -14.43 -20.25
N ASN A 504 -30.77 -13.43 -19.41
CA ASN A 504 -30.52 -12.03 -19.76
C ASN A 504 -29.02 -11.73 -19.68
N THR A 505 -28.41 -11.49 -20.84
CA THR A 505 -26.98 -11.17 -20.94
C THR A 505 -26.61 -9.87 -20.24
N GLY A 506 -27.52 -8.90 -20.10
CA GLY A 506 -27.33 -7.68 -19.32
C GLY A 506 -27.16 -7.95 -17.82
N SER A 507 -27.79 -9.02 -17.32
CA SER A 507 -27.73 -9.47 -15.92
C SER A 507 -26.80 -10.67 -15.69
N ALA A 508 -26.03 -11.07 -16.71
CA ALA A 508 -25.06 -12.16 -16.57
C ALA A 508 -24.00 -11.81 -15.53
N LEU A 509 -23.69 -12.76 -14.64
CA LEU A 509 -22.80 -12.55 -13.50
C LEU A 509 -21.35 -12.67 -13.95
N LYS A 510 -20.53 -11.66 -13.65
CA LYS A 510 -19.10 -11.67 -14.02
C LYS A 510 -18.33 -12.65 -13.13
N LEU A 511 -17.49 -13.46 -13.75
CA LEU A 511 -16.58 -14.36 -13.04
C LEU A 511 -15.27 -13.64 -12.70
N ASP A 512 -14.64 -14.06 -11.62
CA ASP A 512 -13.35 -13.60 -11.12
C ASP A 512 -12.19 -14.29 -11.86
N PRO A 513 -11.28 -13.54 -12.50
CA PRO A 513 -10.11 -14.07 -13.15
C PRO A 513 -8.91 -14.35 -12.21
N ALA A 514 -9.04 -14.30 -10.89
CA ALA A 514 -7.92 -14.51 -9.95
C ALA A 514 -7.18 -15.85 -10.13
N SER A 515 -7.78 -16.84 -10.81
CA SER A 515 -7.16 -18.12 -11.18
C SER A 515 -6.98 -18.32 -12.70
N TYR A 516 -6.86 -17.23 -13.49
CA TYR A 516 -6.77 -17.26 -14.96
C TYR A 516 -5.77 -18.34 -15.47
N PRO A 517 -6.09 -19.11 -16.53
CA PRO A 517 -7.26 -18.99 -17.43
C PRO A 517 -8.57 -19.53 -16.85
N VAL A 518 -8.58 -19.97 -15.58
CA VAL A 518 -9.80 -20.40 -14.91
C VAL A 518 -10.49 -19.21 -14.26
N TRP A 519 -11.68 -18.90 -14.76
CA TRP A 519 -12.57 -17.88 -14.21
C TRP A 519 -13.49 -18.52 -13.19
N LYS A 520 -13.66 -17.91 -12.02
CA LYS A 520 -14.40 -18.50 -10.90
C LYS A 520 -15.53 -17.61 -10.39
N LEU A 521 -16.63 -18.21 -9.97
CA LEU A 521 -17.70 -17.51 -9.27
C LEU A 521 -18.50 -18.48 -8.42
N ASP A 522 -18.75 -18.10 -7.18
CA ASP A 522 -19.71 -18.78 -6.32
C ASP A 522 -21.08 -18.11 -6.43
N VAL A 523 -22.12 -18.89 -6.74
CA VAL A 523 -23.50 -18.42 -6.81
C VAL A 523 -24.40 -19.25 -5.91
N PRO A 524 -25.04 -18.64 -4.91
CA PRO A 524 -26.15 -19.22 -4.17
C PRO A 524 -27.30 -19.72 -5.03
N LEU A 525 -27.67 -20.97 -4.79
CA LEU A 525 -28.84 -21.60 -5.37
C LEU A 525 -29.47 -22.51 -4.30
N PRO A 526 -30.81 -22.67 -4.27
CA PRO A 526 -31.46 -23.51 -3.27
C PRO A 526 -31.01 -25.00 -3.40
N PRO A 527 -30.85 -25.74 -2.30
CA PRO A 527 -30.51 -27.17 -2.33
C PRO A 527 -31.49 -27.97 -3.18
N GLY A 528 -31.01 -28.97 -3.92
CA GLY A 528 -31.82 -29.81 -4.79
C GLY A 528 -32.30 -29.13 -6.08
N THR A 529 -31.92 -27.88 -6.34
CA THR A 529 -32.33 -27.15 -7.55
C THR A 529 -31.55 -27.64 -8.76
N SER A 530 -32.24 -28.15 -9.78
CA SER A 530 -31.68 -28.31 -11.12
C SER A 530 -31.75 -26.99 -11.88
N PHE A 531 -30.70 -26.66 -12.62
CA PHE A 531 -30.61 -25.45 -13.42
C PHE A 531 -29.85 -25.70 -14.73
N ALA A 532 -30.13 -24.87 -15.72
CA ALA A 532 -29.39 -24.79 -16.97
C ALA A 532 -28.61 -23.48 -17.06
N TYR A 533 -27.41 -23.52 -17.64
CA TYR A 533 -26.53 -22.35 -17.74
C TYR A 533 -25.64 -22.38 -18.99
N LYS A 534 -25.08 -21.22 -19.32
CA LYS A 534 -23.98 -21.04 -20.26
C LYS A 534 -23.05 -19.92 -19.81
N TYR A 535 -21.81 -20.02 -20.27
CA TYR A 535 -20.86 -18.93 -20.22
C TYR A 535 -21.05 -17.98 -21.41
N VAL A 536 -20.89 -16.70 -21.14
CA VAL A 536 -20.82 -15.66 -22.16
C VAL A 536 -19.56 -14.84 -21.98
N ARG A 537 -19.00 -14.39 -23.09
CA ARG A 537 -17.86 -13.50 -23.15
C ARG A 537 -18.37 -12.12 -23.52
N LYS A 538 -17.99 -11.11 -22.76
CA LYS A 538 -18.30 -9.70 -23.05
C LYS A 538 -17.03 -8.95 -23.37
N ASP A 539 -17.03 -8.17 -24.43
CA ASP A 539 -15.94 -7.23 -24.73
C ASP A 539 -16.17 -5.84 -24.10
N ALA A 540 -15.21 -4.94 -24.29
CA ALA A 540 -15.23 -3.59 -23.73
C ALA A 540 -16.38 -2.72 -24.25
N SER A 541 -16.97 -3.06 -25.40
CA SER A 541 -18.15 -2.38 -25.97
C SER A 541 -19.47 -2.94 -25.43
N GLY A 542 -19.42 -4.02 -24.65
CA GLY A 542 -20.59 -4.75 -24.16
C GLY A 542 -21.14 -5.79 -25.14
N SER A 543 -20.44 -6.07 -26.25
CA SER A 543 -20.83 -7.12 -27.20
C SER A 543 -20.69 -8.50 -26.55
N VAL A 544 -21.66 -9.39 -26.79
CA VAL A 544 -21.77 -10.68 -26.11
C VAL A 544 -21.56 -11.84 -27.09
N THR A 545 -20.58 -12.70 -26.81
CA THR A 545 -20.38 -13.99 -27.48
C THR A 545 -20.76 -15.13 -26.53
N TRP A 546 -21.66 -16.02 -26.96
CA TRP A 546 -22.02 -17.21 -26.18
C TRP A 546 -21.04 -18.36 -26.43
N GLU A 547 -20.83 -19.21 -25.44
CA GLU A 547 -20.21 -20.52 -25.70
C GLU A 547 -21.10 -21.37 -26.63
N SER A 548 -20.49 -22.25 -27.42
CA SER A 548 -21.20 -23.11 -28.37
C SER A 548 -21.87 -24.32 -27.71
N GLY A 549 -22.65 -25.07 -28.50
CA GLY A 549 -23.32 -26.30 -28.06
C GLY A 549 -24.60 -26.08 -27.24
N ALA A 550 -25.16 -27.17 -26.72
CA ALA A 550 -26.37 -27.13 -25.88
C ALA A 550 -26.08 -26.50 -24.51
N ASN A 551 -27.14 -26.05 -23.84
CA ASN A 551 -27.07 -25.54 -22.47
C ASN A 551 -26.45 -26.60 -21.55
N ARG A 552 -25.57 -26.16 -20.65
CA ARG A 552 -25.07 -27.01 -19.57
C ARG A 552 -26.16 -27.15 -18.53
N THR A 553 -26.18 -28.27 -17.81
CA THR A 553 -27.12 -28.49 -16.70
C THR A 553 -26.37 -28.99 -15.48
N ALA A 554 -26.86 -28.62 -14.30
CA ALA A 554 -26.35 -29.10 -13.03
C ALA A 554 -27.47 -29.10 -11.99
N THR A 555 -27.26 -29.84 -10.90
CA THR A 555 -28.18 -29.89 -9.76
C THR A 555 -27.41 -29.59 -8.49
N VAL A 556 -27.89 -28.63 -7.71
CA VAL A 556 -27.32 -28.31 -6.39
C VAL A 556 -27.56 -29.52 -5.47
N PRO A 557 -26.54 -30.05 -4.76
CA PRO A 557 -26.73 -31.13 -3.82
C PRO A 557 -27.67 -30.74 -2.67
N ALA A 558 -28.16 -31.72 -1.92
CA ALA A 558 -29.02 -31.49 -0.74
C ALA A 558 -28.31 -30.66 0.36
N SER A 559 -26.98 -30.60 0.34
CA SER A 559 -26.16 -29.72 1.19
C SER A 559 -24.84 -29.41 0.46
N GLY A 560 -24.25 -28.24 0.73
CA GLY A 560 -23.00 -27.82 0.07
C GLY A 560 -23.19 -27.34 -1.36
N LYS A 561 -22.08 -27.19 -2.10
CA LYS A 561 -22.09 -26.66 -3.46
C LYS A 561 -21.84 -27.76 -4.49
N VAL A 562 -22.43 -27.61 -5.66
CA VAL A 562 -21.96 -28.32 -6.86
C VAL A 562 -20.76 -27.57 -7.43
N THR A 563 -19.63 -28.25 -7.60
CA THR A 563 -18.44 -27.68 -8.25
C THR A 563 -18.49 -27.99 -9.75
N LEU A 564 -18.41 -26.95 -10.58
CA LEU A 564 -18.49 -27.03 -12.03
C LEU A 564 -17.13 -26.65 -12.62
N SER A 565 -16.36 -27.66 -13.02
CA SER A 565 -15.04 -27.49 -13.65
C SER A 565 -15.20 -27.64 -15.17
N ASP A 566 -15.47 -26.53 -15.83
CA ASP A 566 -15.79 -26.47 -17.25
C ASP A 566 -14.61 -25.99 -18.09
N THR A 567 -14.65 -26.32 -19.38
CA THR A 567 -13.83 -25.69 -20.41
C THR A 567 -14.75 -24.96 -21.38
N TRP A 568 -14.39 -23.74 -21.78
CA TRP A 568 -15.14 -22.96 -22.77
C TRP A 568 -15.38 -23.75 -24.05
N ARG A 569 -16.63 -23.78 -24.54
CA ARG A 569 -17.00 -24.42 -25.82
C ARG A 569 -16.93 -23.38 -26.92
N ASN A 570 -16.03 -23.59 -27.89
CA ASN A 570 -15.85 -22.73 -29.06
C ASN A 570 -16.92 -22.94 -30.13
#